data_AF-A0A955YDI1-F1
#
_entry.id   AF-A0A955YDI1-F1
#
_cell.length_a   1.000
_cell.length_b   1.000
_cell.length_c   1.000
_cell.angle_alpha   90.00
_cell.angle_beta   90.00
_cell.angle_gamma   90.00
#
_symmetry.space_group_name_H-M   'P 1'
#
loop_
_entity.id
_entity.type
_entity.pdbx_description
1 polymer ?
#
loop_
_entity_poly.entity_id
_entity_poly.type
_entity_poly.pdbx_seq_one_letter_code
_entity_poly.pdbx_strand_id
1 'polypeptide(L)'
;RSQTYPDVERAAQDVARWVRNLTVRGYRLGHHEPGLVERIREEGDPAYLVYADWLAEREDPRAELITVQTALESRPADPALRAREAELLAEHIHAFVPAGDLAPFEWHRGFLRGVHLSVVDWWDRDPETHERHAEQRLARVARHPSGAFLERATLVVIRRRQPAVERVASISHGPAGLSFTWSSPGRTGGS
;
A
#
# COMPACT_ATOMS: atom_id res chain seq x y z
N ARG A 1 8.22 20.42 -2.09
CA ARG A 1 7.83 20.86 -0.73
C ARG A 1 6.96 19.76 -0.15
N SER A 2 7.44 19.02 0.87
CA SER A 2 6.67 17.93 1.48
C SER A 2 5.43 18.49 2.15
N GLN A 3 4.24 18.08 1.70
CA GLN A 3 2.97 18.46 2.32
C GLN A 3 2.68 17.49 3.46
N THR A 4 2.91 17.94 4.69
CA THR A 4 2.45 17.24 5.89
C THR A 4 1.00 17.64 6.13
N TYR A 5 0.07 16.68 6.07
CA TYR A 5 -1.34 16.93 6.34
C TYR A 5 -1.59 16.84 7.85
N PRO A 6 -2.10 17.91 8.50
CA PRO A 6 -2.28 17.96 9.94
C PRO A 6 -3.50 17.16 10.43
N ASP A 7 -4.38 16.73 9.53
CA ASP A 7 -5.67 16.10 9.84
C ASP A 7 -6.14 15.22 8.67
N VAL A 8 -6.71 14.06 9.01
CA VAL A 8 -7.23 13.03 8.10
C VAL A 8 -8.42 13.55 7.28
N GLU A 9 -9.26 14.42 7.84
CA GLU A 9 -10.43 14.98 7.17
C GLU A 9 -10.04 15.99 6.08
N ARG A 10 -9.06 16.86 6.37
CA ARG A 10 -8.44 17.75 5.37
C ARG A 10 -7.77 16.97 4.23
N ALA A 11 -7.05 15.89 4.57
CA ALA A 11 -6.43 15.01 3.58
C ALA A 11 -7.49 14.37 2.67
N ALA A 12 -8.60 13.85 3.23
CA ALA A 12 -9.67 13.25 2.45
C ALA A 12 -10.37 14.23 1.49
N GLN A 13 -10.54 15.49 1.90
CA GLN A 13 -11.16 16.54 1.06
C GLN A 13 -10.25 16.95 -0.11
N ASP A 14 -8.95 17.08 0.13
CA ASP A 14 -7.99 17.39 -0.92
C ASP A 14 -7.84 16.20 -1.90
N VAL A 15 -7.89 14.96 -1.41
CA VAL A 15 -7.98 13.74 -2.24
C VAL A 15 -9.22 13.75 -3.12
N ALA A 16 -10.40 14.03 -2.57
CA ALA A 16 -11.65 14.03 -3.32
C ALA A 16 -11.73 15.17 -4.36
N ARG A 17 -11.05 16.30 -4.11
CA ARG A 17 -10.90 17.38 -5.09
C ARG A 17 -9.94 16.98 -6.20
N TRP A 18 -8.87 16.28 -5.84
CA TRP A 18 -7.80 15.90 -6.76
C TRP A 18 -8.17 14.71 -7.66
N VAL A 19 -8.84 13.68 -7.13
CA VAL A 19 -9.43 12.58 -7.94
C VAL A 19 -10.37 13.14 -9.00
N ARG A 20 -11.23 14.11 -8.65
CA ARG A 20 -12.08 14.81 -9.62
C ARG A 20 -11.27 15.50 -10.72
N ASN A 21 -10.18 16.18 -10.37
CA ASN A 21 -9.33 16.84 -11.37
C ASN A 21 -8.60 15.85 -12.29
N LEU A 22 -8.16 14.71 -11.79
CA LEU A 22 -7.53 13.68 -12.61
C LEU A 22 -8.53 13.02 -13.58
N THR A 23 -9.73 12.72 -13.11
CA THR A 23 -10.81 12.19 -13.96
C THR A 23 -11.18 13.21 -15.05
N VAL A 24 -11.23 14.51 -14.72
CA VAL A 24 -11.46 15.59 -15.69
C VAL A 24 -10.33 15.71 -16.72
N ARG A 25 -9.09 15.36 -16.36
CA ARG A 25 -7.93 15.34 -17.26
C ARG A 25 -7.78 14.05 -18.07
N GLY A 26 -8.71 13.10 -17.94
CA GLY A 26 -8.72 11.87 -18.74
C GLY A 26 -7.84 10.73 -18.22
N TYR A 27 -7.20 10.89 -17.05
CA TYR A 27 -6.41 9.82 -16.43
C TYR A 27 -7.31 8.64 -16.03
N ARG A 28 -7.03 7.45 -16.58
CA ARG A 28 -7.66 6.18 -16.17
C ARG A 28 -6.73 5.46 -15.21
N LEU A 29 -6.98 5.62 -13.93
CA LEU A 29 -6.19 4.98 -12.88
C LEU A 29 -6.68 3.55 -12.62
N GLY A 30 -5.71 2.65 -12.42
CA GLY A 30 -5.97 1.31 -11.91
C GLY A 30 -6.01 0.21 -12.97
N HIS A 31 -5.19 0.36 -14.01
CA HIS A 31 -4.98 -0.70 -14.98
C HIS A 31 -4.31 -1.91 -14.32
N HIS A 32 -4.84 -3.10 -14.60
CA HIS A 32 -4.32 -4.36 -14.10
C HIS A 32 -4.49 -5.44 -15.17
N GLU A 33 -3.40 -6.13 -15.50
CA GLU A 33 -3.39 -7.28 -16.40
C GLU A 33 -3.01 -8.52 -15.57
N PRO A 34 -3.96 -9.42 -15.28
CA PRO A 34 -3.71 -10.58 -14.42
C PRO A 34 -2.56 -11.45 -14.90
N GLY A 35 -2.39 -11.65 -16.21
CA GLY A 35 -1.31 -12.49 -16.76
C GLY A 35 0.09 -11.97 -16.44
N LEU A 36 0.34 -10.67 -16.61
CA LEU A 36 1.61 -10.03 -16.30
C LEU A 36 1.85 -9.98 -14.78
N VAL A 37 0.80 -9.88 -13.97
CA VAL A 37 0.92 -9.97 -12.51
C VAL A 37 1.32 -11.38 -12.08
N GLU A 38 0.77 -12.44 -12.69
CA GLU A 38 1.24 -13.80 -12.43
C GLU A 38 2.69 -13.99 -12.89
N ARG A 39 3.08 -13.44 -14.04
CA ARG A 39 4.49 -13.48 -14.48
C ARG A 39 5.43 -12.81 -13.48
N ILE A 40 5.03 -11.71 -12.84
CA ILE A 40 5.82 -11.12 -11.74
C ILE A 40 5.96 -12.11 -10.58
N ARG A 41 4.94 -12.89 -10.24
CA ARG A 41 5.05 -13.90 -9.16
C ARG A 41 5.98 -15.05 -9.53
N GLU A 42 6.00 -15.45 -10.80
CA GLU A 42 6.78 -16.59 -11.29
C GLU A 42 8.23 -16.23 -11.61
N GLU A 43 8.44 -15.12 -12.33
CA GLU A 43 9.72 -14.69 -12.88
C GLU A 43 10.42 -13.64 -12.00
N GLY A 44 9.67 -12.95 -11.13
CA GLY A 44 10.19 -11.93 -10.23
C GLY A 44 10.66 -10.68 -10.97
N ASP A 45 11.91 -10.31 -10.74
CA ASP A 45 12.43 -8.99 -11.05
C ASP A 45 12.32 -8.53 -12.51
N PRO A 46 12.61 -9.36 -13.53
CA PRO A 46 12.53 -8.93 -14.93
C PRO A 46 11.10 -8.61 -15.38
N ALA A 47 10.10 -9.27 -14.80
CA ALA A 47 8.70 -9.10 -15.19
C ALA A 47 8.11 -7.75 -14.73
N TYR A 48 8.73 -7.09 -13.73
CA TYR A 48 8.32 -5.74 -13.33
C TYR A 48 8.48 -4.72 -14.44
N LEU A 49 9.57 -4.77 -15.21
CA LEU A 49 9.81 -3.84 -16.31
C LEU A 49 8.86 -4.09 -17.47
N VAL A 50 8.57 -5.35 -17.80
CA VAL A 50 7.55 -5.70 -18.80
C VAL A 50 6.17 -5.17 -18.39
N TYR A 51 5.83 -5.26 -17.09
CA TYR A 51 4.61 -4.68 -16.57
C TYR A 51 4.62 -3.15 -16.61
N ALA A 52 5.76 -2.51 -16.34
CA ALA A 52 5.93 -1.07 -16.46
C ALA A 52 5.70 -0.60 -17.90
N ASP A 53 6.25 -1.30 -18.90
CA ASP A 53 6.03 -1.00 -20.32
C ASP A 53 4.54 -1.07 -20.67
N TRP A 54 3.84 -2.12 -20.23
CA TRP A 54 2.40 -2.26 -20.43
C TRP A 54 1.59 -1.13 -19.77
N LEU A 55 1.99 -0.70 -18.56
CA LEU A 55 1.37 0.44 -17.89
C LEU A 55 1.65 1.77 -18.60
N ALA A 56 2.86 1.93 -19.17
CA ALA A 56 3.27 3.15 -19.87
C ALA A 56 2.43 3.40 -21.13
N GLU A 57 2.11 2.36 -21.89
CA GLU A 57 1.18 2.41 -23.04
C GLU A 57 -0.22 2.94 -22.67
N ARG A 58 -0.57 2.88 -21.38
CA ARG A 58 -1.88 3.29 -20.83
C ARG A 58 -1.78 4.58 -20.02
N GLU A 59 -0.63 5.25 -20.07
CA GLU A 59 -0.36 6.50 -19.34
C GLU A 59 -0.59 6.34 -17.82
N ASP A 60 -0.39 5.13 -17.28
CA ASP A 60 -0.49 4.88 -15.85
C ASP A 60 0.81 5.35 -15.16
N PRO A 61 0.75 6.29 -14.20
CA PRO A 61 1.95 6.86 -13.56
C PRO A 61 2.74 5.83 -12.76
N ARG A 62 2.16 4.65 -12.46
CA ARG A 62 2.89 3.56 -11.81
C ARG A 62 3.99 2.99 -12.71
N ALA A 63 3.86 3.08 -14.02
CA ALA A 63 4.90 2.65 -14.97
C ALA A 63 6.24 3.33 -14.64
N GLU A 64 6.21 4.65 -14.53
CA GLU A 64 7.40 5.44 -14.26
C GLU A 64 7.95 5.17 -12.85
N LEU A 65 7.05 5.01 -11.86
CA LEU A 65 7.46 4.66 -10.50
C LEU A 65 8.20 3.32 -10.46
N ILE A 66 7.71 2.28 -11.15
CA ILE A 66 8.38 0.97 -11.24
C ILE A 66 9.77 1.14 -11.84
N THR A 67 9.88 1.85 -12.96
CA THR A 67 11.15 2.06 -13.66
C THR A 67 12.17 2.81 -12.79
N VAL A 68 11.73 3.89 -12.11
CA VAL A 68 12.59 4.67 -11.19
C VAL A 68 13.05 3.82 -10.01
N GLN A 69 12.15 3.07 -9.38
CA GLN A 69 12.49 2.22 -8.24
C GLN A 69 13.43 1.08 -8.63
N THR A 70 13.21 0.46 -9.79
CA THR A 70 14.12 -0.57 -10.34
C THR A 70 15.51 0.03 -10.60
N ALA A 71 15.59 1.24 -11.16
CA ALA A 71 16.87 1.92 -11.39
C ALA A 71 17.59 2.29 -10.08
N LEU A 72 16.84 2.65 -9.03
CA LEU A 72 17.37 2.96 -7.70
C LEU A 72 17.98 1.74 -7.00
N GLU A 73 17.53 0.52 -7.29
CA GLU A 73 18.16 -0.68 -6.71
C GLU A 73 19.61 -0.84 -7.15
N SER A 74 19.90 -0.56 -8.43
CA SER A 74 21.26 -0.57 -8.97
C SER A 74 22.04 0.70 -8.64
N ARG A 75 21.36 1.83 -8.40
CA ARG A 75 21.96 3.15 -8.12
C ARG A 75 21.29 3.85 -6.93
N PRO A 76 21.43 3.31 -5.70
CA PRO A 76 20.64 3.76 -4.55
C PRO A 76 20.94 5.19 -4.09
N ALA A 77 22.13 5.69 -4.44
CA ALA A 77 22.61 7.03 -4.10
C ALA A 77 22.41 8.06 -5.23
N ASP A 78 21.71 7.72 -6.32
CA ASP A 78 21.44 8.67 -7.41
C ASP A 78 20.41 9.73 -6.96
N PRO A 79 20.81 11.00 -6.80
CA PRO A 79 19.92 12.03 -6.28
C PRO A 79 18.81 12.40 -7.25
N ALA A 80 19.02 12.25 -8.57
CA ALA A 80 18.01 12.57 -9.56
C ALA A 80 16.89 11.53 -9.54
N LEU A 81 17.22 10.24 -9.42
CA LEU A 81 16.23 9.19 -9.28
C LEU A 81 15.44 9.31 -7.97
N ARG A 82 16.11 9.66 -6.86
CA ARG A 82 15.42 9.91 -5.57
C ARG A 82 14.47 11.09 -5.62
N ALA A 83 14.89 12.18 -6.26
CA ALA A 83 14.02 13.33 -6.47
C ALA A 83 12.81 12.95 -7.30
N ARG A 84 13.00 12.20 -8.39
CA ARG A 84 11.91 11.77 -9.26
C ARG A 84 10.95 10.80 -8.57
N GLU A 85 11.45 9.85 -7.79
CA GLU A 85 10.64 8.97 -6.95
C GLU A 85 9.77 9.79 -5.99
N ALA A 86 10.36 10.76 -5.30
CA ALA A 86 9.64 11.62 -4.36
C ALA A 86 8.57 12.49 -5.06
N GLU A 87 8.86 13.00 -6.26
CA GLU A 87 7.89 13.73 -7.08
C GLU A 87 6.71 12.84 -7.49
N LEU A 88 6.98 11.66 -8.05
CA LEU A 88 5.95 10.71 -8.46
C LEU A 88 5.06 10.28 -7.30
N LEU A 89 5.65 10.00 -6.14
CA LEU A 89 4.90 9.69 -4.93
C LEU A 89 4.10 10.91 -4.48
N ALA A 90 4.70 12.11 -4.38
CA ALA A 90 3.97 13.30 -3.95
C ALA A 90 2.80 13.66 -4.87
N GLU A 91 2.97 13.47 -6.18
CA GLU A 91 1.94 13.74 -7.17
C GLU A 91 0.86 12.66 -7.16
N HIS A 92 1.22 11.38 -7.10
CA HIS A 92 0.29 10.28 -7.39
C HIS A 92 0.04 9.32 -6.20
N ILE A 93 0.47 9.62 -4.97
CA ILE A 93 0.33 8.68 -3.83
C ILE A 93 -1.10 8.17 -3.65
N HIS A 94 -2.12 9.00 -3.91
CA HIS A 94 -3.53 8.61 -3.78
C HIS A 94 -4.01 7.67 -4.88
N ALA A 95 -3.32 7.64 -6.02
CA ALA A 95 -3.50 6.65 -7.07
C ALA A 95 -2.74 5.34 -6.76
N PHE A 96 -1.72 5.41 -5.91
CA PHE A 96 -0.92 4.27 -5.53
C PHE A 96 -1.39 3.64 -4.22
N VAL A 97 -2.01 4.38 -3.31
CA VAL A 97 -2.44 3.88 -2.00
C VAL A 97 -3.94 4.08 -1.88
N PRO A 98 -4.71 3.02 -1.57
CA PRO A 98 -6.12 3.18 -1.27
C PRO A 98 -6.30 4.12 -0.07
N ALA A 99 -7.18 5.11 -0.20
CA ALA A 99 -7.39 6.14 0.83
C ALA A 99 -7.69 5.54 2.22
N GLY A 100 -6.95 5.99 3.24
CA GLY A 100 -7.13 5.62 4.66
C GLY A 100 -5.83 5.65 5.50
N ASP A 101 -5.90 5.21 6.75
CA ASP A 101 -4.78 5.18 7.74
C ASP A 101 -3.73 4.07 7.46
N LEU A 102 -3.34 3.89 6.20
CA LEU A 102 -2.25 3.00 5.84
C LEU A 102 -0.94 3.76 6.08
N ALA A 103 -0.39 3.64 7.29
CA ALA A 103 0.91 4.20 7.62
C ALA A 103 1.49 3.53 8.88
N PRO A 104 2.79 3.15 8.87
CA PRO A 104 3.70 3.10 7.72
C PRO A 104 3.37 1.96 6.73
N PHE A 105 3.92 2.02 5.52
CA PHE A 105 3.85 0.94 4.52
C PHE A 105 5.22 0.70 3.88
N GLU A 106 5.38 -0.49 3.32
CA GLU A 106 6.56 -0.94 2.61
C GLU A 106 6.24 -1.03 1.11
N TRP A 107 7.04 -0.35 0.30
CA TRP A 107 6.94 -0.38 -1.16
C TRP A 107 7.98 -1.30 -1.76
N HIS A 108 7.60 -1.94 -2.85
CA HIS A 108 8.53 -2.56 -3.76
C HIS A 108 8.01 -2.40 -5.18
N ARG A 109 8.78 -1.67 -6.01
CA ARG A 109 8.54 -1.47 -7.44
C ARG A 109 7.08 -1.16 -7.76
N GLY A 110 6.57 -0.08 -7.20
CA GLY A 110 5.20 0.40 -7.45
C GLY A 110 4.06 -0.37 -6.77
N PHE A 111 4.37 -1.39 -5.95
CA PHE A 111 3.37 -2.15 -5.19
C PHE A 111 3.64 -2.13 -3.69
N LEU A 112 2.57 -2.31 -2.90
CA LEU A 112 2.62 -2.46 -1.46
C LEU A 112 3.03 -3.90 -1.13
N ARG A 113 4.08 -4.05 -0.31
CA ARG A 113 4.50 -5.35 0.26
C ARG A 113 4.02 -5.51 1.70
N GLY A 114 4.02 -4.41 2.44
CA GLY A 114 3.64 -4.36 3.85
C GLY A 114 2.79 -3.13 4.16
N VAL A 115 1.78 -3.27 5.01
CA VAL A 115 0.99 -2.13 5.50
C VAL A 115 0.80 -2.18 7.01
N HIS A 116 0.66 -1.02 7.63
CA HIS A 116 0.23 -0.89 9.02
C HIS A 116 -1.18 -0.33 9.07
N LEU A 117 -1.98 -0.89 9.96
CA LEU A 117 -3.36 -0.52 10.21
C LEU A 117 -3.51 -0.17 11.68
N SER A 118 -3.88 1.07 11.95
CA SER A 118 -4.22 1.49 13.31
C SER A 118 -5.73 1.34 13.54
N VAL A 119 -6.09 0.72 14.65
CA VAL A 119 -7.48 0.64 15.13
C VAL A 119 -7.54 1.18 16.55
N VAL A 120 -8.41 2.17 16.77
CA VAL A 120 -8.64 2.72 18.11
C VAL A 120 -9.68 1.84 18.81
N ASP A 121 -9.29 1.33 19.98
CA ASP A 121 -10.15 0.53 20.84
C ASP A 121 -11.07 1.46 21.65
N TRP A 122 -12.29 1.64 21.15
CA TRP A 122 -13.33 2.39 21.85
C TRP A 122 -14.02 1.48 22.87
N TRP A 123 -13.37 1.37 24.03
CA TRP A 123 -13.79 0.84 25.33
C TRP A 123 -14.26 -0.62 25.45
N ASP A 124 -14.88 -1.26 24.45
CA ASP A 124 -15.47 -2.61 24.63
C ASP A 124 -15.50 -3.48 23.36
N ARG A 125 -14.50 -3.37 22.46
CA ARG A 125 -14.42 -4.30 21.31
C ARG A 125 -13.51 -5.48 21.64
N ASP A 126 -14.06 -6.68 21.49
CA ASP A 126 -13.27 -7.91 21.58
C ASP A 126 -12.20 -7.96 20.46
N PRO A 127 -11.08 -8.68 20.67
CA PRO A 127 -10.02 -8.80 19.67
C PRO A 127 -10.48 -9.27 18.29
N GLU A 128 -11.45 -10.18 18.20
CA GLU A 128 -11.94 -10.69 16.92
C GLU A 128 -12.64 -9.58 16.12
N THR A 129 -13.32 -8.65 16.80
CA THR A 129 -13.94 -7.50 16.14
C THR A 129 -12.90 -6.55 15.55
N HIS A 130 -11.75 -6.36 16.20
CA HIS A 130 -10.63 -5.60 15.64
C HIS A 130 -10.02 -6.29 14.42
N GLU A 131 -9.81 -7.60 14.50
CA GLU A 131 -9.27 -8.42 13.41
C GLU A 131 -10.22 -8.41 12.20
N ARG A 132 -11.53 -8.62 12.40
CA ARG A 132 -12.54 -8.53 11.33
C ARG A 132 -12.54 -7.15 10.64
N HIS A 133 -12.42 -6.07 11.41
CA HIS A 133 -12.31 -4.72 10.84
C HIS A 133 -11.00 -4.53 10.05
N ALA A 134 -9.89 -5.05 10.57
CA ALA A 134 -8.61 -5.02 9.88
C ALA A 134 -8.67 -5.81 8.57
N GLU A 135 -9.23 -7.02 8.58
CA GLU A 135 -9.42 -7.87 7.39
C GLU A 135 -10.27 -7.19 6.32
N GLN A 136 -11.37 -6.53 6.68
CA GLN A 136 -12.18 -5.76 5.73
C GLN A 136 -11.38 -4.63 5.08
N ARG A 137 -10.53 -3.94 5.85
CA ARG A 137 -9.63 -2.91 5.32
C ARG A 137 -8.57 -3.54 4.41
N LEU A 138 -7.94 -4.64 4.82
CA LEU A 138 -6.95 -5.35 4.02
C LEU A 138 -7.53 -5.88 2.71
N ALA A 139 -8.75 -6.41 2.72
CA ALA A 139 -9.46 -6.83 1.52
C ALA A 139 -9.68 -5.66 0.54
N ARG A 140 -9.92 -4.44 1.03
CA ARG A 140 -9.95 -3.24 0.17
C ARG A 140 -8.57 -2.89 -0.38
N VAL A 141 -7.51 -3.02 0.42
CA VAL A 141 -6.14 -2.77 -0.04
C VAL A 141 -5.73 -3.76 -1.12
N ALA A 142 -5.99 -5.04 -0.91
CA ALA A 142 -5.60 -6.10 -1.85
C ALA A 142 -6.41 -6.06 -3.16
N ARG A 143 -7.62 -5.48 -3.15
CA ARG A 143 -8.38 -5.18 -4.38
C ARG A 143 -7.86 -3.94 -5.12
N HIS A 144 -7.08 -3.09 -4.45
CA HIS A 144 -6.43 -1.98 -5.11
C HIS A 144 -5.28 -2.51 -5.98
N PRO A 145 -5.03 -1.95 -7.17
CA PRO A 145 -3.98 -2.45 -8.05
C PRO A 145 -2.58 -2.50 -7.40
N SER A 146 -2.29 -1.60 -6.46
CA SER A 146 -1.02 -1.63 -5.71
C SER A 146 -0.95 -2.70 -4.62
N GLY A 147 -2.07 -3.28 -4.20
CA GLY A 147 -2.13 -4.34 -3.19
C GLY A 147 -1.98 -5.75 -3.76
N ALA A 148 -1.76 -5.90 -5.08
CA ALA A 148 -1.66 -7.19 -5.77
C ALA A 148 -0.52 -8.09 -5.24
N PHE A 149 0.46 -7.51 -4.55
CA PHE A 149 1.61 -8.20 -3.98
C PHE A 149 1.74 -7.97 -2.46
N LEU A 150 0.62 -7.68 -1.79
CA LEU A 150 0.63 -7.42 -0.35
C LEU A 150 0.90 -8.71 0.43
N GLU A 151 2.02 -8.77 1.14
CA GLU A 151 2.47 -9.98 1.85
C GLU A 151 2.27 -9.89 3.37
N ARG A 152 2.34 -8.68 3.91
CA ARG A 152 2.34 -8.44 5.35
C ARG A 152 1.37 -7.34 5.75
N ALA A 153 0.70 -7.54 6.87
CA ALA A 153 -0.05 -6.48 7.53
C ALA A 153 0.25 -6.45 9.02
N THR A 154 0.45 -5.27 9.57
CA THR A 154 0.59 -5.06 11.01
C THR A 154 -0.66 -4.32 11.51
N LEU A 155 -1.41 -4.93 12.41
CA LEU A 155 -2.51 -4.29 13.12
C LEU A 155 -1.98 -3.76 14.45
N VAL A 156 -2.12 -2.45 14.65
CA VAL A 156 -1.81 -1.76 15.90
C VAL A 156 -3.11 -1.35 16.56
N VAL A 157 -3.43 -1.97 17.70
CA VAL A 157 -4.61 -1.62 18.49
C VAL A 157 -4.21 -0.59 19.53
N ILE A 158 -4.68 0.65 19.34
CA ILE A 158 -4.37 1.78 20.23
C ILE A 158 -5.41 1.80 21.35
N ARG A 159 -4.93 1.68 22.60
CA ARG A 159 -5.77 1.69 23.81
C ARG A 159 -5.51 2.95 24.63
N ARG A 160 -6.57 3.59 25.14
CA ARG A 160 -6.46 4.88 25.87
C ARG A 160 -5.68 4.81 27.19
N ARG A 161 -5.63 3.66 27.86
CA ARG A 161 -5.04 3.47 29.20
C ARG A 161 -4.15 2.22 29.31
N GLN A 162 -3.82 1.60 28.19
CA GLN A 162 -2.99 0.40 28.12
C GLN A 162 -1.98 0.57 26.99
N PRO A 163 -0.83 -0.13 27.04
CA PRO A 163 0.09 -0.16 25.90
C PRO A 163 -0.64 -0.64 24.65
N ALA A 164 -0.24 -0.09 23.50
CA ALA A 164 -0.74 -0.56 22.21
C ALA A 164 -0.40 -2.04 22.04
N VAL A 165 -1.33 -2.79 21.44
CA VAL A 165 -1.13 -4.20 21.15
C VAL A 165 -0.89 -4.34 19.65
N GLU A 166 0.25 -4.90 19.29
CA GLU A 166 0.59 -5.20 17.90
C GLU A 166 0.24 -6.65 17.56
N ARG A 167 -0.20 -6.83 16.33
CA ARG A 167 -0.54 -8.11 15.71
C ARG A 167 -0.01 -8.10 14.29
N VAL A 168 0.66 -9.17 13.88
CA VAL A 168 1.15 -9.28 12.50
C VAL A 168 0.34 -10.36 11.78
N ALA A 169 -0.21 -10.04 10.63
CA ALA A 169 -0.79 -10.98 9.69
C ALA A 169 0.18 -11.27 8.54
N SER A 170 0.32 -12.55 8.24
CA SER A 170 0.80 -13.00 6.93
C SER A 170 -0.38 -13.09 5.98
N ILE A 171 -0.18 -12.61 4.76
CA ILE A 171 -1.19 -12.59 3.70
C ILE A 171 -0.78 -13.59 2.63
N SER A 172 -1.70 -14.46 2.25
CA SER A 172 -1.47 -15.41 1.16
C SER A 172 -2.51 -15.21 0.06
N HIS A 173 -2.02 -15.21 -1.18
CA HIS A 173 -2.84 -15.14 -2.37
C HIS A 173 -3.02 -16.57 -2.89
N GLY A 174 -4.23 -17.11 -2.78
CA GLY A 174 -4.56 -18.43 -3.28
C GLY A 174 -5.65 -18.40 -4.36
N PRO A 175 -5.91 -19.53 -5.04
CA PRO A 175 -6.98 -19.64 -6.03
C PRO A 175 -8.37 -19.43 -5.42
N ALA A 176 -8.53 -19.64 -4.10
CA ALA A 176 -9.75 -19.37 -3.35
C ALA A 176 -9.89 -17.90 -2.90
N GLY A 177 -8.92 -17.04 -3.24
CA GLY A 177 -8.87 -15.64 -2.80
C GLY A 177 -7.77 -15.38 -1.77
N LEU A 178 -7.91 -14.26 -1.06
CA LEU A 178 -6.97 -13.82 -0.03
C LEU A 178 -7.25 -14.54 1.29
N SER A 179 -6.20 -15.05 1.93
CA SER A 179 -6.26 -15.54 3.31
C SER A 179 -5.33 -14.73 4.21
N PHE A 180 -5.76 -14.55 5.47
CA PHE A 180 -5.05 -13.82 6.50
C PHE A 180 -4.77 -14.77 7.65
N THR A 181 -3.51 -14.85 8.07
CA THR A 181 -3.12 -15.62 9.26
C THR A 181 -2.52 -14.69 10.28
N TRP A 182 -3.27 -14.39 11.35
CA TRP A 182 -2.81 -13.57 12.45
C TRP A 182 -1.90 -14.35 13.39
N SER A 183 -0.73 -13.80 13.67
CA SER A 183 0.15 -14.31 14.72
C SER A 183 -0.45 -14.00 16.10
N SER A 184 -0.38 -15.00 16.99
CA SER A 184 -0.71 -14.79 18.40
C SER A 184 0.19 -13.68 18.99
N PRO A 185 -0.29 -12.89 19.98
CA PRO A 185 0.57 -11.94 20.67
C PRO A 185 1.83 -12.66 21.15
N GLY A 186 2.97 -12.36 20.54
CA GLY A 186 4.23 -12.55 21.21
C GLY A 186 4.16 -11.71 22.47
N ARG A 187 4.28 -12.33 23.65
CA ARG A 187 4.64 -11.59 24.86
C ARG A 187 5.97 -10.93 24.52
N THR A 188 5.96 -9.64 24.20
CA THR A 188 7.18 -8.84 24.19
C THR A 188 7.70 -8.89 25.61
N GLY A 189 8.68 -9.77 25.83
CA GLY A 189 9.37 -9.92 27.10
C GLY A 189 10.02 -8.57 27.40
N GLY A 190 9.49 -7.87 28.39
CA GLY A 190 10.26 -6.87 29.10
C GLY A 190 11.45 -7.58 29.74
N SER A 191 12.64 -7.22 29.32
CA SER A 191 13.88 -7.37 30.08
C SER A 191 14.36 -5.97 30.44
#